data_AF-A0A819GGA6-F1
#
_entry.id   AF-A0A819GGA6-F1
#
_cell.length_a   1.000
_cell.length_b   1.000
_cell.length_c   1.000
_cell.angle_alpha   90.00
_cell.angle_beta   90.00
_cell.angle_gamma   90.00
#
_symmetry.space_group_name_H-M   'P 1'
#
loop_
_entity.id
_entity.type
_entity.pdbx_description
1 polymer ?
#
loop_
_entity_poly.entity_id
_entity_poly.type
_entity_poly.pdbx_seq_one_letter_code
_entity_poly.pdbx_strand_id
1 'polypeptide(L)'
;LPGGVELDGSRLFRDRIYQQHGLIHPIIRQKSSSEGRTSHDLLLACIIDNKRFTDEDRDEIHDAINEINNYTYSYLNKTAKLQWPLVRISYLFYNQLRAQNLSSIQINATSFDSRSPTYELIENNFMAQLKILRQMDIHITGPGTGQMYQTFLSDGSVTINIGGIRPWGTENTDKAYSSYLEQYMTSGTPYIKGLYYPINERQKGIKKDEVIKLIRQASQLILEGFSLPVNVHNNLAPDGQLFVEMCEKDKEFCSSVTKRIPEGNSHCLDLWVEDFVHEHRQWNAGGFIDNGRNISCSFNHSLLHELREKYGIKHSKSNE
;
A
#
# COMPACT_ATOMS: atom_id res chain seq x y z
N LEU A 1 -16.64 -5.37 22.44
CA LEU A 1 -17.71 -6.00 23.25
C LEU A 1 -17.45 -5.66 24.72
N PRO A 2 -18.48 -5.37 25.54
CA PRO A 2 -18.29 -5.16 26.98
C PRO A 2 -17.56 -6.36 27.60
N GLY A 3 -16.44 -6.10 28.30
CA GLY A 3 -15.59 -7.15 28.90
C GLY A 3 -14.61 -7.84 27.95
N GLY A 4 -14.56 -7.47 26.67
CA GLY A 4 -13.56 -7.97 25.73
C GLY A 4 -12.21 -7.27 25.92
N VAL A 5 -11.12 -8.04 25.87
CA VAL A 5 -9.77 -7.48 25.75
C VAL A 5 -9.50 -7.21 24.27
N GLU A 6 -9.17 -5.96 23.94
CA GLU A 6 -8.67 -5.63 22.62
C GLU A 6 -7.31 -6.30 22.43
N LEU A 7 -7.24 -7.27 21.53
CA LEU A 7 -6.01 -7.94 21.17
C LEU A 7 -5.50 -7.36 19.85
N ASP A 8 -4.19 -7.14 19.77
CA ASP A 8 -3.50 -6.89 18.50
C ASP A 8 -3.49 -8.20 17.68
N GLY A 9 -4.65 -8.52 17.10
CA GLY A 9 -4.88 -9.78 16.39
C GLY A 9 -3.97 -9.95 15.19
N SER A 10 -3.61 -8.85 14.51
CA SER A 10 -2.68 -8.88 13.38
C SER A 10 -1.26 -9.22 13.83
N ARG A 11 -0.80 -8.70 14.98
CA ARG A 11 0.50 -9.08 15.57
C ARG A 11 0.52 -10.54 16.03
N LEU A 12 -0.53 -10.98 16.73
CA LEU A 12 -0.65 -12.38 17.17
C LEU A 12 -0.65 -13.35 15.99
N PHE A 13 -1.38 -13.02 14.92
CA PHE A 13 -1.39 -13.80 13.69
C PHE A 13 0.00 -13.86 13.07
N ARG A 14 0.67 -12.72 12.89
CA ARG A 14 2.04 -12.64 12.38
C ARG A 14 2.98 -13.54 13.17
N ASP A 15 3.03 -13.35 14.49
CA ASP A 15 4.00 -14.02 15.34
C ASP A 15 3.78 -15.54 15.33
N ARG A 16 2.52 -16.00 15.30
CA ARG A 16 2.17 -17.41 15.14
C ARG A 16 2.67 -17.98 13.81
N ILE A 17 2.53 -17.23 12.71
CA ILE A 17 2.99 -17.68 11.39
C ILE A 17 4.51 -17.84 11.37
N TYR A 18 5.26 -16.87 11.89
CA TYR A 18 6.73 -17.00 12.01
C TYR A 18 7.13 -18.20 12.87
N GLN A 19 6.49 -18.37 14.04
CA GLN A 19 6.76 -19.49 14.95
C GLN A 19 6.44 -20.85 14.29
N GLN A 20 5.30 -20.97 13.61
CA GLN A 20 4.87 -22.21 12.95
C GLN A 20 5.87 -22.67 11.88
N HIS A 21 6.57 -21.73 11.25
CA HIS A 21 7.59 -22.01 10.25
C HIS A 21 9.02 -22.07 10.83
N GLY A 22 9.20 -22.04 12.16
CA GLY A 22 10.51 -22.10 12.80
C GLY A 22 11.40 -20.89 12.46
N LEU A 23 10.80 -19.75 12.13
CA LEU A 23 11.50 -18.51 11.81
C LEU A 23 11.62 -17.65 13.06
N ILE A 24 12.73 -16.90 13.17
CA ILE A 24 12.87 -15.86 14.22
C ILE A 24 11.78 -14.82 14.00
N HIS A 25 11.15 -14.39 15.09
CA HIS A 25 10.11 -13.37 15.10
C HIS A 25 10.61 -12.04 14.48
N PRO A 26 9.69 -11.25 13.89
CA PRO A 26 9.97 -9.88 13.50
C PRO A 26 10.46 -9.02 14.67
N ILE A 27 11.13 -7.92 14.34
CA ILE A 27 11.61 -6.97 15.35
C ILE A 27 10.39 -6.35 16.03
N ILE A 28 10.33 -6.48 17.36
CA ILE A 28 9.26 -5.91 18.18
C ILE A 28 9.73 -4.55 18.70
N ARG A 29 8.86 -3.54 18.59
CA ARG A 29 9.07 -2.20 19.11
C ARG A 29 7.83 -1.80 19.89
N GLN A 30 8.02 -1.21 21.07
CA GLN A 30 6.91 -0.97 21.98
C GLN A 30 6.35 0.43 21.85
N LYS A 31 7.23 1.44 21.70
CA LYS A 31 6.82 2.85 21.84
C LYS A 31 7.00 3.65 20.55
N SER A 32 8.06 3.38 19.80
CA SER A 32 8.46 4.17 18.64
C SER A 32 9.05 3.28 17.55
N SER A 33 8.83 3.64 16.28
CA SER A 33 9.50 3.00 15.15
C SER A 33 11.04 3.14 15.16
N SER A 34 11.56 4.17 15.81
CA SER A 34 13.00 4.45 15.95
C SER A 34 13.66 3.71 17.12
N GLU A 35 12.90 2.91 17.88
CA GLU A 35 13.45 2.12 18.99
C GLU A 35 14.55 1.19 18.49
N GLY A 36 15.76 1.35 19.05
CA GLY A 36 16.96 0.60 18.68
C GLY A 36 17.58 0.99 17.34
N ARG A 37 17.17 2.12 16.74
CA ARG A 37 17.74 2.63 15.47
C ARG A 37 18.62 3.85 15.67
N THR A 38 19.53 4.07 14.73
CA THR A 38 20.32 5.31 14.60
C THR A 38 20.09 5.97 13.25
N SER A 39 20.42 7.27 13.14
CA SER A 39 20.32 8.01 11.87
C SER A 39 21.23 7.47 10.76
N HIS A 40 22.17 6.56 11.09
CA HIS A 40 23.13 5.96 10.15
C HIS A 40 22.73 4.55 9.72
N ASP A 41 21.64 4.01 10.26
CA ASP A 41 21.20 2.67 9.92
C ASP A 41 20.77 2.61 8.45
N LEU A 42 21.15 1.53 7.76
CA LEU A 42 20.69 1.25 6.41
C LEU A 42 19.30 0.63 6.48
N LEU A 43 18.30 1.32 5.93
CA LEU A 43 16.95 0.80 5.81
C LEU A 43 16.82 -0.11 4.60
N LEU A 44 16.09 -1.22 4.77
CA LEU A 44 15.79 -2.16 3.70
C LEU A 44 14.38 -1.91 3.16
N ALA A 45 14.31 -1.54 1.89
CA ALA A 45 13.07 -1.29 1.18
C ALA A 45 12.83 -2.36 0.12
N CYS A 46 11.57 -2.72 -0.10
CA CYS A 46 11.21 -3.64 -1.15
C CYS A 46 9.95 -3.21 -1.88
N ILE A 47 10.03 -3.22 -3.21
CA ILE A 47 8.89 -3.02 -4.10
C ILE A 47 8.42 -4.39 -4.60
N ILE A 48 7.17 -4.73 -4.32
CA ILE A 48 6.52 -5.92 -4.85
C ILE A 48 5.80 -5.53 -6.14
N ASP A 49 6.22 -6.13 -7.25
CA ASP A 49 5.61 -5.97 -8.56
C ASP A 49 4.12 -6.30 -8.52
N ASN A 50 3.37 -5.53 -9.28
CA ASN A 50 1.93 -5.66 -9.35
C ASN A 50 1.47 -5.63 -10.81
N LYS A 51 0.56 -6.53 -11.18
CA LYS A 51 -0.03 -6.56 -12.52
C LYS A 51 -0.82 -5.29 -12.89
N ARG A 52 -1.10 -4.42 -11.92
CA ARG A 52 -1.76 -3.12 -12.10
C ARG A 52 -0.79 -2.00 -12.50
N PHE A 53 0.52 -2.24 -12.46
CA PHE A 53 1.50 -1.30 -12.99
C PHE A 53 1.58 -1.49 -14.50
N THR A 54 1.53 -0.38 -15.25
CA THR A 54 1.88 -0.37 -16.68
C THR A 54 3.39 -0.51 -16.86
N ASP A 55 3.88 -0.62 -18.09
CA ASP A 55 5.32 -0.67 -18.33
C ASP A 55 5.97 0.68 -18.05
N GLU A 56 5.29 1.78 -18.37
CA GLU A 56 5.73 3.15 -18.03
C GLU A 56 5.78 3.36 -16.51
N ASP A 57 4.78 2.85 -15.78
CA ASP A 57 4.78 2.85 -14.31
C ASP A 57 6.03 2.11 -13.77
N ARG A 58 6.41 0.97 -14.37
CA ARG A 58 7.59 0.20 -13.97
C ARG A 58 8.88 0.93 -14.28
N ASP A 59 8.99 1.61 -15.42
CA ASP A 59 10.15 2.40 -15.79
C ASP A 59 10.39 3.53 -14.77
N GLU A 60 9.34 4.28 -14.41
CA GLU A 60 9.39 5.35 -13.41
C GLU A 60 9.79 4.82 -12.02
N ILE A 61 9.31 3.63 -11.65
CA ILE A 61 9.70 2.95 -10.41
C ILE A 61 11.17 2.51 -10.46
N HIS A 62 11.64 1.94 -11.58
CA HIS A 62 13.02 1.50 -11.75
C HIS A 62 13.99 2.67 -11.71
N ASP A 63 13.64 3.79 -12.32
CA ASP A 63 14.44 5.02 -12.24
C ASP A 63 14.53 5.54 -10.81
N ALA A 64 13.43 5.46 -10.04
CA ALA A 64 13.42 5.84 -8.63
C ALA A 64 14.33 4.93 -7.78
N ILE A 65 14.30 3.62 -8.04
CA ILE A 65 15.19 2.64 -7.40
C ILE A 65 16.65 2.96 -7.70
N ASN A 66 16.97 3.19 -8.97
CA ASN A 66 18.33 3.45 -9.42
C ASN A 66 18.88 4.72 -8.76
N GLU A 67 18.10 5.79 -8.71
CA GLU A 67 18.51 7.04 -8.07
C GLU A 67 18.83 6.85 -6.57
N ILE A 68 17.93 6.21 -5.82
CA ILE A 68 18.10 6.03 -4.38
C ILE A 68 19.27 5.07 -4.07
N ASN A 69 19.37 3.96 -4.79
CA ASN A 69 20.45 3.00 -4.59
C ASN A 69 21.82 3.60 -4.96
N ASN A 70 21.91 4.38 -6.04
CA ASN A 70 23.15 5.06 -6.43
C ASN A 70 23.58 6.10 -5.38
N TYR A 71 22.63 6.85 -4.81
CA TYR A 71 22.90 7.76 -3.71
C TYR A 71 23.44 7.01 -2.49
N THR A 72 22.77 5.95 -2.05
CA THR A 72 23.19 5.12 -0.90
C THR A 72 24.57 4.52 -1.13
N TYR A 73 24.84 3.98 -2.32
CA TYR A 73 26.15 3.43 -2.68
C TYR A 73 27.26 4.49 -2.66
N SER A 74 27.00 5.66 -3.24
CA SER A 74 27.95 6.78 -3.26
C SER A 74 28.29 7.27 -1.85
N TYR A 75 27.29 7.37 -0.96
CA TYR A 75 27.52 7.70 0.44
C TYR A 75 28.40 6.66 1.15
N LEU A 76 28.09 5.36 0.99
CA LEU A 76 28.86 4.27 1.61
C LEU A 76 30.32 4.26 1.13
N ASN A 77 30.56 4.67 -0.12
CA ASN A 77 31.90 4.83 -0.69
C ASN A 77 32.54 6.19 -0.40
N LYS A 78 31.93 7.01 0.46
CA LYS A 78 32.43 8.33 0.89
C LYS A 78 32.63 9.33 -0.25
N THR A 79 31.90 9.18 -1.36
CA THR A 79 31.92 10.13 -2.47
C THR A 79 30.81 11.19 -2.35
N ALA A 80 29.91 11.05 -1.38
CA ALA A 80 28.82 11.97 -1.10
C ALA A 80 28.69 12.26 0.40
N LYS A 81 28.07 13.40 0.73
CA LYS A 81 27.65 13.73 2.10
C LYS A 81 26.25 13.19 2.36
N LEU A 82 25.96 12.81 3.61
CA LEU A 82 24.63 12.36 4.00
C LEU A 82 23.64 13.52 3.88
N GLN A 83 22.70 13.42 2.95
CA GLN A 83 21.60 14.36 2.76
C GLN A 83 20.27 13.75 3.22
N TRP A 84 20.11 12.45 2.99
CA TRP A 84 18.91 11.67 3.30
C TRP A 84 19.28 10.35 3.99
N PRO A 85 18.32 9.73 4.70
CA PRO A 85 18.43 8.36 5.19
C PRO A 85 18.95 7.38 4.14
N LEU A 86 19.76 6.42 4.58
CA LEU A 86 20.30 5.38 3.72
C LEU A 86 19.24 4.30 3.48
N VAL A 87 18.95 4.04 2.22
CA VAL A 87 17.95 3.04 1.82
C VAL A 87 18.53 2.16 0.74
N ARG A 88 18.41 0.85 0.90
CA ARG A 88 18.63 -0.13 -0.16
C ARG A 88 17.29 -0.67 -0.61
N ILE A 89 16.98 -0.50 -1.89
CA ILE A 89 15.72 -0.94 -2.48
C ILE A 89 15.94 -2.17 -3.36
N SER A 90 15.15 -3.21 -3.13
CA SER A 90 15.03 -4.39 -4.00
C SER A 90 13.66 -4.42 -4.69
N TYR A 91 13.61 -4.92 -5.93
CA TYR A 91 12.37 -5.12 -6.69
C TYR A 91 12.06 -6.62 -6.81
N LEU A 92 10.85 -7.04 -6.45
CA LEU A 92 10.42 -8.43 -6.48
C LEU A 92 9.30 -8.63 -7.50
N PHE A 93 9.59 -9.37 -8.57
CA PHE A 93 8.58 -9.79 -9.54
C PHE A 93 7.82 -11.02 -9.05
N TYR A 94 6.49 -10.91 -8.95
CA TYR A 94 5.62 -11.98 -8.45
C TYR A 94 5.79 -13.30 -9.24
N ASN A 95 6.02 -13.21 -10.56
CA ASN A 95 6.14 -14.37 -11.45
C ASN A 95 7.59 -14.89 -11.61
N GLN A 96 8.59 -14.17 -11.08
CA GLN A 96 10.00 -14.57 -11.20
C GLN A 96 10.59 -15.14 -9.92
N LEU A 97 9.81 -15.18 -8.84
CA LEU A 97 10.06 -16.15 -7.79
C LEU A 97 9.81 -17.54 -8.44
N ARG A 98 10.83 -18.18 -9.01
CA ARG A 98 10.76 -19.59 -9.41
C ARG A 98 11.35 -20.42 -8.27
N ALA A 99 10.68 -21.50 -7.91
CA ALA A 99 11.31 -22.53 -7.08
C ALA A 99 12.56 -23.00 -7.80
N GLN A 100 13.72 -22.97 -7.13
CA GLN A 100 14.94 -23.50 -7.73
C GLN A 100 14.75 -25.00 -7.98
N ASN A 101 14.76 -25.43 -9.24
CA ASN A 101 15.25 -26.76 -9.56
C ASN A 101 16.77 -26.69 -9.44
N LEU A 102 17.32 -27.28 -8.38
CA LEU A 102 18.73 -27.30 -8.00
C LEU A 102 19.71 -27.83 -9.08
N SER A 103 19.23 -28.26 -10.24
CA SER A 103 20.01 -28.98 -11.25
C SER A 103 20.40 -28.18 -12.50
N SER A 104 19.97 -26.93 -12.69
CA SER A 104 20.31 -26.23 -13.95
C SER A 104 20.23 -24.71 -13.90
N ILE A 105 21.29 -24.01 -13.49
CA ILE A 105 21.51 -22.63 -13.93
C ILE A 105 23.01 -22.40 -14.20
N GLN A 106 23.42 -22.48 -15.47
CA GLN A 106 24.52 -21.66 -15.99
C GLN A 106 23.89 -20.36 -16.50
N ILE A 107 24.23 -19.22 -15.88
CA ILE A 107 23.81 -17.90 -16.35
C ILE A 107 24.85 -17.42 -17.37
N ASN A 108 24.51 -17.49 -18.66
CA ASN A 108 25.30 -16.82 -19.68
C ASN A 108 25.02 -15.31 -19.62
N ALA A 109 26.04 -14.51 -19.37
CA ALA A 109 25.96 -13.05 -19.42
C ALA A 109 25.52 -12.59 -20.83
N THR A 110 24.51 -11.74 -20.91
CA THR A 110 24.16 -11.07 -22.17
C THR A 110 25.14 -9.91 -22.41
N SER A 111 25.49 -9.68 -23.67
CA SER A 111 26.57 -8.75 -24.09
C SER A 111 26.27 -7.26 -23.89
N PHE A 112 25.15 -6.90 -23.26
CA PHE A 112 24.69 -5.51 -23.12
C PHE A 112 24.64 -4.98 -21.68
N ASP A 113 24.84 -5.81 -20.66
CA ASP A 113 25.06 -5.33 -19.28
C ASP A 113 26.21 -6.14 -18.65
N SER A 114 27.36 -5.48 -18.49
CA SER A 114 28.56 -6.08 -17.88
C SER A 114 28.47 -6.17 -16.36
N ARG A 115 27.37 -5.72 -15.74
CA ARG A 115 27.11 -5.91 -14.31
C ARG A 115 26.41 -7.25 -14.12
N SER A 116 26.98 -8.10 -13.26
CA SER A 116 26.25 -9.28 -12.76
C SER A 116 24.95 -8.79 -12.13
N PRO A 117 23.77 -9.23 -12.59
CA PRO A 117 22.53 -8.89 -11.92
C PRO A 117 22.59 -9.43 -10.49
N THR A 118 22.59 -8.55 -9.48
CA THR A 118 22.43 -8.95 -8.08
C THR A 118 20.96 -9.26 -7.80
N TYR A 119 20.35 -10.14 -8.60
CA TYR A 119 19.10 -10.79 -8.20
C TYR A 119 19.52 -11.96 -7.31
N GLU A 120 19.41 -11.82 -5.99
CA GLU A 120 19.41 -13.00 -5.14
C GLU A 120 18.23 -13.88 -5.58
N LEU A 121 18.53 -15.06 -6.13
CA LEU A 121 17.54 -16.05 -6.52
C LEU A 121 16.93 -16.66 -5.26
N ILE A 122 15.93 -15.97 -4.70
CA ILE A 122 15.18 -16.40 -3.52
C ILE A 122 14.31 -17.61 -3.91
N GLU A 123 14.35 -18.66 -3.09
CA GLU A 123 13.41 -19.79 -3.23
C GLU A 123 11.97 -19.27 -3.23
N ASN A 124 11.15 -19.61 -4.22
CA ASN A 124 9.73 -19.23 -4.22
C ASN A 124 8.88 -20.09 -3.28
N ASN A 125 9.18 -20.03 -1.99
CA ASN A 125 8.32 -20.57 -0.97
C ASN A 125 7.95 -19.48 0.03
N PHE A 126 6.80 -19.67 0.67
CA PHE A 126 6.28 -18.73 1.66
C PHE A 126 7.28 -18.42 2.78
N MET A 127 8.09 -19.41 3.20
CA MET A 127 9.11 -19.19 4.23
C MET A 127 10.21 -18.23 3.79
N ALA A 128 10.67 -18.30 2.55
CA ALA A 128 11.66 -17.38 2.01
C ALA A 128 11.08 -15.96 1.92
N GLN A 129 9.82 -15.82 1.49
CA GLN A 129 9.11 -14.53 1.51
C GLN A 129 9.05 -13.95 2.93
N LEU A 130 8.69 -14.76 3.94
CA LEU A 130 8.68 -14.33 5.34
C LEU A 130 10.06 -13.89 5.83
N LYS A 131 11.15 -14.58 5.45
CA LYS A 131 12.51 -14.16 5.82
C LYS A 131 12.84 -12.76 5.31
N ILE A 132 12.41 -12.43 4.09
CA ILE A 132 12.63 -11.11 3.50
C ILE A 132 11.75 -10.09 4.21
N LEU A 133 10.44 -10.36 4.33
CA LEU A 133 9.48 -9.45 4.96
C LEU A 133 9.89 -9.06 6.38
N ARG A 134 10.47 -10.00 7.14
CA ARG A 134 10.99 -9.73 8.49
C ARG A 134 12.05 -8.62 8.52
N GLN A 135 12.88 -8.57 7.49
CA GLN A 135 13.99 -7.63 7.38
C GLN A 135 13.57 -6.30 6.74
N MET A 136 12.38 -6.22 6.14
CA MET A 136 11.91 -5.01 5.47
C MET A 136 11.51 -3.92 6.47
N ASP A 137 12.08 -2.74 6.26
CA ASP A 137 11.71 -1.50 6.92
C ASP A 137 10.64 -0.74 6.14
N ILE A 138 10.74 -0.78 4.80
CA ILE A 138 9.80 -0.11 3.89
C ILE A 138 9.26 -1.13 2.90
N HIS A 139 7.96 -1.39 2.96
CA HIS A 139 7.24 -2.24 2.03
C HIS A 139 6.49 -1.37 1.02
N ILE A 140 6.61 -1.65 -0.27
CA ILE A 140 6.03 -0.81 -1.32
C ILE A 140 5.25 -1.71 -2.28
N THR A 141 3.99 -1.42 -2.51
CA THR A 141 3.14 -2.24 -3.38
C THR A 141 1.97 -1.46 -3.96
N GLY A 142 1.24 -2.09 -4.86
CA GLY A 142 -0.07 -1.63 -5.31
C GLY A 142 -1.20 -2.54 -4.78
N PRO A 143 -2.45 -2.24 -5.15
CA PRO A 143 -3.64 -2.97 -4.70
C PRO A 143 -3.58 -4.48 -4.99
N GLY A 144 -4.14 -5.31 -4.10
CA GLY A 144 -4.21 -6.77 -4.25
C GLY A 144 -3.26 -7.56 -3.34
N THR A 145 -2.90 -8.78 -3.77
CA THR A 145 -2.23 -9.77 -2.88
C THR A 145 -0.92 -9.28 -2.26
N GLY A 146 -0.15 -8.44 -2.96
CA GLY A 146 1.09 -7.85 -2.43
C GLY A 146 0.87 -7.08 -1.13
N GLN A 147 -0.27 -6.39 -1.00
CA GLN A 147 -0.65 -5.62 0.18
C GLN A 147 -0.93 -6.49 1.40
N MET A 148 -1.28 -7.77 1.22
CA MET A 148 -1.50 -8.70 2.32
C MET A 148 -0.22 -9.03 3.08
N TYR A 149 0.95 -8.86 2.46
CA TYR A 149 2.23 -9.14 3.11
C TYR A 149 2.61 -8.14 4.20
N GLN A 150 1.98 -6.96 4.23
CA GLN A 150 2.33 -5.93 5.21
C GLN A 150 2.10 -6.37 6.67
N THR A 151 1.17 -7.30 6.91
CA THR A 151 0.94 -7.91 8.22
C THR A 151 2.15 -8.70 8.72
N PHE A 152 3.10 -9.06 7.86
CA PHE A 152 4.30 -9.80 8.25
C PHE A 152 5.53 -8.93 8.50
N LEU A 153 5.40 -7.61 8.40
CA LEU A 153 6.47 -6.67 8.65
C LEU A 153 6.79 -6.55 10.14
N SER A 154 7.99 -6.07 10.43
CA SER A 154 8.42 -5.72 11.78
C SER A 154 7.66 -4.51 12.34
N ASP A 155 7.62 -4.39 13.67
CA ASP A 155 7.04 -3.22 14.32
C ASP A 155 7.84 -1.97 13.96
N GLY A 156 7.16 -0.87 13.65
CA GLY A 156 7.80 0.37 13.21
C GLY A 156 8.17 0.42 11.73
N SER A 157 7.81 -0.59 10.93
CA SER A 157 7.95 -0.53 9.47
C SER A 157 6.90 0.40 8.84
N VAL A 158 7.18 0.86 7.62
CA VAL A 158 6.27 1.66 6.80
C VAL A 158 5.83 0.85 5.58
N THR A 159 4.55 0.92 5.24
CA THR A 159 3.99 0.38 3.99
C THR A 159 3.55 1.55 3.10
N ILE A 160 3.99 1.57 1.85
CA ILE A 160 3.63 2.55 0.83
C ILE A 160 2.71 1.87 -0.18
N ASN A 161 1.45 2.30 -0.25
CA ASN A 161 0.53 1.85 -1.27
C ASN A 161 0.53 2.84 -2.44
N ILE A 162 1.04 2.40 -3.60
CA ILE A 162 1.13 3.22 -4.81
C ILE A 162 -0.22 3.34 -5.55
N GLY A 163 -1.21 2.52 -5.18
CA GLY A 163 -2.53 2.54 -5.78
C GLY A 163 -2.58 1.96 -7.20
N GLY A 164 -3.80 1.74 -7.67
CA GLY A 164 -4.13 1.33 -9.03
C GLY A 164 -5.14 2.30 -9.64
N ILE A 165 -5.47 2.08 -10.91
CA ILE A 165 -6.43 2.90 -11.65
C ILE A 165 -7.73 2.12 -11.83
N ARG A 166 -8.86 2.69 -11.41
CA ARG A 166 -10.20 2.13 -11.60
C ARG A 166 -11.10 3.08 -12.40
N PRO A 167 -12.17 2.61 -13.05
CA PRO A 167 -12.44 1.20 -13.34
C PRO A 167 -11.33 0.59 -14.21
N TRP A 168 -11.11 -0.71 -14.08
CA TRP A 168 -10.08 -1.40 -14.88
C TRP A 168 -10.37 -1.27 -16.37
N GLY A 169 -9.35 -1.05 -17.20
CA GLY A 169 -9.52 -0.87 -18.64
C GLY A 169 -9.95 0.54 -19.05
N THR A 170 -10.01 1.48 -18.10
CA THR A 170 -10.31 2.89 -18.36
C THR A 170 -9.10 3.79 -18.11
N GLU A 171 -7.90 3.20 -18.08
CA GLU A 171 -6.65 3.92 -17.96
C GLU A 171 -6.57 4.98 -19.06
N ASN A 172 -6.15 6.21 -18.71
CA ASN A 172 -6.10 7.38 -19.60
C ASN A 172 -7.46 7.97 -20.04
N THR A 173 -8.56 7.66 -19.35
CA THR A 173 -9.86 8.31 -19.56
C THR A 173 -10.23 9.25 -18.43
N ASP A 174 -11.20 10.13 -18.66
CA ASP A 174 -11.81 11.00 -17.65
C ASP A 174 -12.60 10.24 -16.56
N LYS A 175 -12.93 8.97 -16.84
CA LYS A 175 -13.59 8.05 -15.90
C LYS A 175 -12.62 7.37 -14.94
N ALA A 176 -11.32 7.47 -15.19
CA ALA A 176 -10.29 6.89 -14.34
C ALA A 176 -10.23 7.59 -12.98
N TYR A 177 -10.11 6.82 -11.91
CA TYR A 177 -9.82 7.25 -10.57
C TYR A 177 -8.81 6.35 -9.86
N SER A 178 -8.18 6.91 -8.85
CA SER A 178 -7.16 6.21 -8.09
C SER A 178 -7.85 5.33 -7.05
N SER A 179 -7.32 4.13 -6.86
CA SER A 179 -7.86 3.14 -5.93
C SER A 179 -6.70 2.56 -5.15
N TYR A 180 -6.78 2.61 -3.82
CA TYR A 180 -5.78 1.97 -2.98
C TYR A 180 -6.13 0.51 -2.70
N LEU A 181 -7.43 0.19 -2.66
CA LEU A 181 -8.01 -1.06 -2.13
C LEU A 181 -7.41 -1.47 -0.79
N GLU A 182 -8.09 -2.40 -0.12
CA GLU A 182 -7.59 -3.11 1.07
C GLU A 182 -6.87 -2.26 2.13
N GLN A 183 -7.16 -0.95 2.22
CA GLN A 183 -6.48 -0.02 3.13
C GLN A 183 -6.79 -0.36 4.59
N TYR A 184 -7.90 -1.08 4.81
CA TYR A 184 -8.25 -1.69 6.09
C TYR A 184 -7.17 -2.65 6.60
N MET A 185 -6.38 -3.27 5.72
CA MET A 185 -5.25 -4.11 6.13
C MET A 185 -4.18 -3.28 6.82
N THR A 186 -3.94 -2.04 6.35
CA THR A 186 -2.92 -1.16 6.92
C THR A 186 -3.45 -0.57 8.22
N SER A 187 -4.69 -0.08 8.23
CA SER A 187 -5.31 0.43 9.46
C SER A 187 -5.52 -0.65 10.52
N GLY A 188 -5.73 -1.91 10.14
CA GLY A 188 -5.82 -3.06 11.04
C GLY A 188 -4.48 -3.59 11.56
N THR A 189 -3.36 -2.99 11.14
CA THR A 189 -2.01 -3.37 11.53
C THR A 189 -1.37 -2.22 12.32
N PRO A 190 -1.67 -2.08 13.63
CA PRO A 190 -1.35 -0.88 14.39
C PRO A 190 0.15 -0.70 14.67
N TYR A 191 0.98 -1.67 14.31
CA TYR A 191 2.43 -1.60 14.48
C TYR A 191 3.19 -1.17 13.22
N ILE A 192 2.49 -0.84 12.12
CA ILE A 192 3.08 -0.26 10.92
C ILE A 192 2.38 1.04 10.55
N LYS A 193 3.10 1.92 9.84
CA LYS A 193 2.55 3.16 9.29
C LYS A 193 2.30 3.04 7.80
N GLY A 194 1.12 3.45 7.35
CA GLY A 194 0.73 3.57 5.95
C GLY A 194 1.07 4.93 5.37
N LEU A 195 1.63 4.92 4.16
CA LEU A 195 1.73 6.06 3.26
C LEU A 195 1.07 5.69 1.92
N TYR A 196 0.59 6.70 1.21
CA TYR A 196 -0.20 6.52 0.00
C TYR A 196 0.30 7.46 -1.08
N TYR A 197 0.38 6.96 -2.31
CA TYR A 197 0.72 7.80 -3.46
C TYR A 197 -0.35 8.86 -3.68
N PRO A 198 -0.04 10.10 -4.06
CA PRO A 198 -1.04 11.17 -4.14
C PRO A 198 -2.25 10.82 -5.03
N ILE A 199 -3.46 10.86 -4.45
CA ILE A 199 -4.70 10.35 -5.07
C ILE A 199 -5.03 11.02 -6.40
N ASN A 200 -4.74 12.31 -6.56
CA ASN A 200 -5.01 13.06 -7.78
C ASN A 200 -3.91 12.90 -8.84
N GLU A 201 -2.75 12.35 -8.48
CA GLU A 201 -1.62 12.16 -9.38
C GLU A 201 -1.59 10.75 -9.95
N ARG A 202 -2.02 9.74 -9.20
CA ARG A 202 -1.95 8.33 -9.64
C ARG A 202 -2.68 8.05 -10.97
N GLN A 203 -3.76 8.76 -11.26
CA GLN A 203 -4.48 8.66 -12.56
C GLN A 203 -3.62 9.08 -13.76
N LYS A 204 -2.59 9.91 -13.56
CA LYS A 204 -1.67 10.43 -14.59
C LYS A 204 -0.43 9.54 -14.80
N GLY A 205 -0.48 8.32 -14.27
CA GLY A 205 0.65 7.42 -14.15
C GLY A 205 1.52 7.70 -12.93
N ILE A 206 2.35 6.73 -12.57
CA ILE A 206 3.35 6.88 -11.52
C ILE A 206 4.47 7.80 -12.04
N LYS A 207 5.01 8.61 -11.13
CA LYS A 207 6.12 9.54 -11.38
C LYS A 207 7.26 9.23 -10.43
N LYS A 208 8.47 9.13 -10.98
CA LYS A 208 9.73 8.86 -10.29
C LYS A 208 9.87 9.73 -9.04
N ASP A 209 9.72 11.04 -9.20
CA ASP A 209 9.98 11.99 -8.12
C ASP A 209 9.00 11.83 -6.94
N GLU A 210 7.75 11.45 -7.20
CA GLU A 210 6.78 11.15 -6.13
C GLU A 210 7.08 9.81 -5.44
N VAL A 211 7.53 8.79 -6.18
CA VAL A 211 8.01 7.52 -5.57
C VAL A 211 9.19 7.80 -4.64
N ILE A 212 10.17 8.56 -5.12
CA ILE A 212 11.34 8.96 -4.35
C ILE A 212 10.94 9.73 -3.08
N LYS A 213 10.05 10.70 -3.21
CA LYS A 213 9.55 11.51 -2.10
C LYS A 213 8.86 10.66 -1.04
N LEU A 214 8.02 9.70 -1.42
CA LEU A 214 7.37 8.78 -0.50
C LEU A 214 8.38 7.88 0.23
N ILE A 215 9.39 7.35 -0.47
CA ILE A 215 10.43 6.52 0.15
C ILE A 215 11.27 7.33 1.14
N ARG A 216 11.63 8.57 0.80
CA ARG A 216 12.33 9.48 1.73
C ARG A 216 11.48 9.80 2.95
N GLN A 217 10.20 10.10 2.76
CA GLN A 217 9.25 10.34 3.85
C GLN A 217 9.12 9.11 4.77
N ALA A 218 8.99 7.91 4.20
CA ALA A 218 8.95 6.67 4.95
C ALA A 218 10.22 6.48 5.79
N SER A 219 11.37 6.70 5.16
CA SER A 219 12.68 6.55 5.82
C SER A 219 12.86 7.52 6.97
N GLN A 220 12.45 8.77 6.78
CA GLN A 220 12.49 9.80 7.80
C GLN A 220 11.56 9.45 8.96
N LEU A 221 10.32 9.03 8.69
CA LEU A 221 9.37 8.60 9.73
C LEU A 221 9.92 7.44 10.57
N ILE A 222 10.58 6.46 9.94
CA ILE A 222 11.16 5.32 10.64
C ILE A 222 12.27 5.76 11.59
N LEU A 223 13.19 6.61 11.11
CA LEU A 223 14.37 7.02 11.87
C LEU A 223 14.07 8.09 12.93
N GLU A 224 13.20 9.05 12.64
CA GLU A 224 12.76 10.07 13.61
C GLU A 224 11.85 9.46 14.68
N GLY A 225 11.03 8.49 14.30
CA GLY A 225 10.11 7.80 15.19
C GLY A 225 8.67 8.25 15.03
N PHE A 226 7.77 7.30 14.77
CA PHE A 226 6.33 7.47 14.97
C PHE A 226 5.84 6.61 16.13
N SER A 227 4.82 7.09 16.83
CA SER A 227 4.25 6.41 18.00
C SER A 227 3.56 5.10 17.64
N LEU A 228 3.73 4.10 18.52
CA LEU A 228 3.03 2.82 18.46
C LEU A 228 2.08 2.68 19.67
N PRO A 229 0.85 2.15 19.49
CA PRO A 229 0.22 1.81 18.22
C PRO A 229 -0.11 3.04 17.36
N VAL A 230 -0.07 2.87 16.04
CA VAL A 230 -0.52 3.88 15.08
C VAL A 230 -2.03 4.01 15.16
N ASN A 231 -2.52 5.25 15.29
CA ASN A 231 -3.96 5.53 15.26
C ASN A 231 -4.55 5.08 13.92
N VAL A 232 -5.63 4.29 13.98
CA VAL A 232 -6.26 3.65 12.82
C VAL A 232 -6.72 4.66 11.76
N HIS A 233 -7.25 5.82 12.15
CA HIS A 233 -7.70 6.86 11.22
C HIS A 233 -6.52 7.54 10.52
N ASN A 234 -5.43 7.76 11.26
CA ASN A 234 -4.19 8.32 10.71
C ASN A 234 -3.45 7.32 9.80
N ASN A 235 -3.92 6.07 9.71
CA ASN A 235 -3.34 5.01 8.89
C ASN A 235 -4.15 4.69 7.63
N LEU A 236 -5.18 5.49 7.34
CA LEU A 236 -5.99 5.39 6.11
C LEU A 236 -5.52 6.39 5.07
N ALA A 237 -5.78 6.08 3.80
CA ALA A 237 -5.64 7.02 2.70
C ALA A 237 -6.72 8.11 2.78
N PRO A 238 -6.59 9.22 2.03
CA PRO A 238 -7.57 10.32 2.07
C PRO A 238 -9.01 9.89 1.80
N ASP A 239 -9.24 8.94 0.89
CA ASP A 239 -10.58 8.40 0.58
C ASP A 239 -11.15 7.57 1.75
N GLY A 240 -10.30 6.81 2.45
CA GLY A 240 -10.66 6.07 3.66
C GLY A 240 -10.99 6.98 4.83
N GLN A 241 -10.20 8.04 5.03
CA GLN A 241 -10.46 9.06 6.05
C GLN A 241 -11.80 9.77 5.79
N LEU A 242 -12.04 10.17 4.54
CA LEU A 242 -13.32 10.73 4.11
C LEU A 242 -14.48 9.79 4.41
N PHE A 243 -14.37 8.51 4.07
CA PHE A 243 -15.42 7.53 4.28
C PHE A 243 -15.78 7.35 5.77
N VAL A 244 -14.77 7.32 6.64
CA VAL A 244 -14.98 7.29 8.10
C VAL A 244 -15.73 8.52 8.56
N GLU A 245 -15.31 9.73 8.16
CA GLU A 245 -16.00 10.98 8.54
C GLU A 245 -17.42 11.04 7.98
N MET A 246 -17.65 10.52 6.77
CA MET A 246 -18.99 10.38 6.20
C MET A 246 -19.87 9.49 7.10
N CYS A 247 -19.36 8.35 7.56
CA CYS A 247 -20.10 7.47 8.48
C CYS A 247 -20.34 8.10 9.86
N GLU A 248 -19.46 9.00 10.30
CA GLU A 248 -19.62 9.73 11.55
C GLU A 248 -20.75 10.77 11.46
N LYS A 249 -20.82 11.50 10.34
CA LYS A 249 -21.77 12.59 10.10
C LYS A 249 -23.14 12.10 9.57
N ASP A 250 -23.16 11.07 8.74
CA ASP A 250 -24.37 10.48 8.14
C ASP A 250 -24.60 9.06 8.68
N LYS A 251 -25.44 8.96 9.73
CA LYS A 251 -25.74 7.69 10.40
C LYS A 251 -26.59 6.75 9.55
N GLU A 252 -27.39 7.29 8.64
CA GLU A 252 -28.21 6.49 7.73
C GLU A 252 -27.32 5.82 6.69
N PHE A 253 -26.42 6.58 6.06
CA PHE A 253 -25.37 6.05 5.20
C PHE A 253 -24.51 5.01 5.92
N CYS A 254 -24.01 5.33 7.12
CA CYS A 254 -23.20 4.38 7.90
C CYS A 254 -23.96 3.06 8.13
N SER A 255 -25.25 3.15 8.46
CA SER A 255 -26.10 1.98 8.66
C SER A 255 -26.28 1.17 7.36
N SER A 256 -26.40 1.84 6.20
CA SER A 256 -26.61 1.18 4.91
C SER A 256 -25.38 0.42 4.40
N VAL A 257 -24.18 0.88 4.77
CA VAL A 257 -22.89 0.26 4.34
C VAL A 257 -22.28 -0.70 5.37
N THR A 258 -22.82 -0.78 6.59
CA THR A 258 -22.27 -1.64 7.65
C THR A 258 -23.20 -2.74 8.15
N LYS A 259 -24.53 -2.56 8.10
CA LYS A 259 -25.48 -3.55 8.62
C LYS A 259 -25.85 -4.58 7.58
N ARG A 260 -25.49 -5.84 7.83
CA ARG A 260 -25.99 -6.98 7.06
C ARG A 260 -27.42 -7.30 7.48
N ILE A 261 -28.37 -7.20 6.54
CA ILE A 261 -29.77 -7.56 6.76
C ILE A 261 -30.02 -8.92 6.09
N PRO A 262 -30.56 -9.94 6.79
CA PRO A 262 -30.72 -11.29 6.26
C PRO A 262 -31.52 -11.40 4.95
N GLU A 263 -32.47 -10.49 4.73
CA GLU A 263 -33.41 -10.50 3.60
C GLU A 263 -33.37 -9.19 2.78
N GLY A 264 -32.35 -8.35 3.01
CA GLY A 264 -32.22 -7.03 2.39
C GLY A 264 -31.40 -7.04 1.10
N ASN A 265 -31.65 -6.07 0.23
CA ASN A 265 -30.87 -5.86 -0.98
C ASN A 265 -29.46 -5.34 -0.59
N SER A 266 -28.46 -6.21 -0.67
CA SER A 266 -27.08 -5.95 -0.20
C SER A 266 -26.24 -5.08 -1.15
N HIS A 267 -26.83 -4.41 -2.13
CA HIS A 267 -26.08 -3.72 -3.19
C HIS A 267 -25.20 -2.57 -2.68
N CYS A 268 -25.59 -1.94 -1.56
CA CYS A 268 -24.78 -0.89 -0.92
C CYS A 268 -23.73 -1.45 0.06
N LEU A 269 -23.77 -2.76 0.35
CA LEU A 269 -22.77 -3.45 1.17
C LEU A 269 -21.60 -3.99 0.33
N ASP A 270 -21.82 -4.26 -0.96
CA ASP A 270 -20.75 -4.61 -1.90
C ASP A 270 -20.08 -3.33 -2.42
N LEU A 271 -19.18 -2.82 -1.57
CA LEU A 271 -18.59 -1.49 -1.68
C LEU A 271 -17.08 -1.59 -1.65
N TRP A 272 -16.45 -0.89 -2.59
CA TRP A 272 -15.10 -0.36 -2.41
C TRP A 272 -15.19 1.11 -2.09
N VAL A 273 -14.47 1.56 -1.05
CA VAL A 273 -14.53 2.96 -0.57
C VAL A 273 -14.36 3.96 -1.71
N GLU A 274 -13.43 3.72 -2.63
CA GLU A 274 -13.19 4.60 -3.77
C GLU A 274 -14.36 4.65 -4.77
N ASP A 275 -15.17 3.59 -4.90
CA ASP A 275 -16.34 3.61 -5.79
C ASP A 275 -17.40 4.58 -5.24
N PHE A 276 -17.57 4.61 -3.91
CA PHE A 276 -18.38 5.61 -3.23
C PHE A 276 -17.77 7.01 -3.34
N VAL A 277 -16.48 7.13 -3.00
CA VAL A 277 -15.76 8.41 -3.02
C VAL A 277 -15.69 9.00 -4.41
N HIS A 278 -15.83 8.23 -5.49
CA HIS A 278 -15.88 8.74 -6.87
C HIS A 278 -17.28 8.64 -7.52
N GLU A 279 -18.33 8.36 -6.74
CA GLU A 279 -19.72 8.26 -7.22
C GLU A 279 -19.87 7.31 -8.43
N HIS A 280 -19.13 6.20 -8.42
CA HIS A 280 -19.16 5.20 -9.47
C HIS A 280 -20.35 4.25 -9.31
N ARG A 281 -21.01 3.88 -10.42
CA ARG A 281 -22.14 2.93 -10.46
C ARG A 281 -23.31 3.32 -9.53
N GLN A 282 -23.67 2.45 -8.59
CA GLN A 282 -24.82 2.63 -7.70
C GLN A 282 -24.68 3.84 -6.76
N TRP A 283 -23.49 4.41 -6.66
CA TRP A 283 -23.18 5.61 -5.88
C TRP A 283 -23.39 6.92 -6.64
N ASN A 284 -23.65 6.86 -7.95
CA ASN A 284 -24.06 8.03 -8.72
C ASN A 284 -25.49 8.45 -8.34
N ALA A 285 -25.78 9.76 -8.38
CA ALA A 285 -27.14 10.30 -8.16
C ALA A 285 -28.21 9.67 -9.07
N GLY A 286 -27.86 9.27 -10.30
CA GLY A 286 -28.74 8.58 -11.24
C GLY A 286 -28.84 7.05 -11.04
N GLY A 287 -27.99 6.47 -10.19
CA GLY A 287 -27.83 5.03 -10.06
C GLY A 287 -27.11 4.38 -11.26
N PHE A 288 -27.19 3.06 -11.33
CA PHE A 288 -26.64 2.24 -12.40
C PHE A 288 -27.61 1.13 -12.80
N ILE A 289 -27.75 0.89 -14.11
CA ILE A 289 -28.60 -0.17 -14.63
C ILE A 289 -27.83 -1.49 -14.63
N ASP A 290 -28.21 -2.42 -13.75
CA ASP A 290 -27.70 -3.79 -13.73
C ASP A 290 -28.83 -4.77 -14.09
N ASN A 291 -28.66 -5.53 -15.18
CA ASN A 291 -29.65 -6.49 -15.67
C ASN A 291 -31.07 -5.89 -15.81
N GLY A 292 -31.16 -4.65 -16.31
CA GLY A 292 -32.42 -3.92 -16.51
C GLY A 292 -33.05 -3.33 -15.24
N ARG A 293 -32.41 -3.51 -14.08
CA ARG A 293 -32.83 -2.89 -12.81
C ARG A 293 -31.96 -1.68 -12.51
N ASN A 294 -32.58 -0.57 -12.15
CA ASN A 294 -31.83 0.58 -11.66
C ASN A 294 -31.44 0.35 -10.20
N ILE A 295 -30.14 0.28 -9.92
CA ILE A 295 -29.56 0.14 -8.59
C ILE A 295 -29.02 1.51 -8.17
N SER A 296 -29.48 2.01 -7.03
CA SER A 296 -28.99 3.24 -6.42
C SER A 296 -28.84 3.06 -4.91
N CYS A 297 -27.86 3.77 -4.34
CA CYS A 297 -27.61 3.83 -2.91
C CYS A 297 -27.84 5.27 -2.44
N SER A 298 -28.74 5.45 -1.47
CA SER A 298 -29.06 6.77 -0.91
C SER A 298 -27.99 7.20 0.09
N PHE A 299 -27.48 8.43 -0.06
CA PHE A 299 -26.61 9.11 0.89
C PHE A 299 -26.62 10.63 0.62
N ASN A 300 -26.06 11.41 1.55
CA ASN A 300 -25.93 12.85 1.37
C ASN A 300 -24.79 13.22 0.39
N HIS A 301 -25.11 13.39 -0.90
CA HIS A 301 -24.15 13.80 -1.94
C HIS A 301 -23.48 15.14 -1.65
N SER A 302 -24.22 16.13 -1.13
CA SER A 302 -23.66 17.44 -0.79
C SER A 302 -22.59 17.34 0.29
N LEU A 303 -22.82 16.51 1.30
CA LEU A 303 -21.83 16.22 2.34
C LEU A 303 -20.61 15.50 1.77
N LEU A 304 -20.79 14.52 0.87
CA LEU A 304 -19.67 13.86 0.19
C LEU A 304 -18.79 14.89 -0.54
N HIS A 305 -19.40 15.83 -1.27
CA HIS A 305 -18.66 16.85 -2.02
C HIS A 305 -17.90 17.80 -1.10
N GLU A 306 -18.49 18.24 0.02
CA GLU A 306 -17.80 19.02 1.06
C GLU A 306 -16.57 18.27 1.60
N LEU A 307 -16.74 16.98 1.91
CA LEU A 307 -15.64 16.18 2.44
C LEU A 307 -14.55 15.92 1.39
N ARG A 308 -14.91 15.75 0.11
CA ARG A 308 -13.91 15.65 -0.97
C ARG A 308 -13.02 16.88 -1.03
N GLU A 309 -13.62 18.08 -0.95
CA GLU A 309 -12.86 19.33 -0.91
C GLU A 309 -11.93 19.38 0.30
N LYS A 310 -12.43 19.01 1.49
CA LYS A 310 -11.65 18.93 2.74
C LYS A 310 -10.42 18.02 2.60
N TYR A 311 -10.59 16.84 2.00
CA TYR A 311 -9.52 15.86 1.80
C TYR A 311 -8.73 16.06 0.50
N GLY A 312 -9.02 17.13 -0.25
CA GLY A 312 -8.33 17.48 -1.49
C GLY A 312 -8.53 16.46 -2.62
N ILE A 313 -9.64 15.72 -2.64
CA ILE A 313 -9.95 14.72 -3.67
C ILE A 313 -10.69 15.42 -4.82
N LYS A 314 -10.05 15.49 -5.99
CA LYS A 314 -10.63 16.16 -7.16
C LYS A 314 -11.59 15.23 -7.88
N HIS A 315 -12.76 15.75 -8.24
CA HIS A 315 -13.66 15.11 -9.17
C HIS A 315 -13.22 15.45 -10.59
N SER A 316 -13.02 14.45 -11.45
CA SER A 316 -13.05 14.70 -12.89
C SER A 316 -14.46 15.17 -13.18
N LYS A 317 -14.64 16.47 -13.45
CA LYS A 317 -15.91 16.97 -13.96
C LYS A 317 -16.14 16.20 -15.26
N SER A 318 -17.08 15.25 -15.26
CA SER A 318 -17.70 14.85 -16.49
C SER A 318 -18.24 16.13 -17.10
N ASN A 319 -17.80 16.48 -18.31
CA ASN A 319 -18.48 17.51 -19.08
C ASN A 319 -19.93 17.02 -19.24
N GLU A 320 -20.83 17.53 -18.41
CA GLU A 320 -22.28 17.33 -18.53
C GLU A 320 -22.80 17.90 -19.85
#